data_AF-A0A0N4ZNW5-F1
#
_entry.id   AF-A0A0N4ZNW5-F1
#
_cell.length_a   1.000
_cell.length_b   1.000
_cell.length_c   1.000
_cell.angle_alpha   90.00
_cell.angle_beta   90.00
_cell.angle_gamma   90.00
#
_symmetry.space_group_name_H-M   'P 1'
#
loop_
_entity.id
_entity.type
_entity.pdbx_description
1 polymer ?
#
loop_
_entity_poly.entity_id
_entity_poly.type
_entity_poly.pdbx_seq_one_letter_code
_entity_poly.pdbx_strand_id
1 'polypeptide(L)'
;MILNTLSKISNISLNEYQLRNRATYYKQSKSWRPRFIRRFFIRYPKSYLYITTGILIGSFVSPFIYWTYKYNTMDVSEFKNFREQHNIDVTKRQKYGVGLIYPWKSEEKIE
;
A
#
# COMPACT_ATOMS: atom_id res chain seq x y z
N MET A 1 62.05 -24.38 15.65
CA MET A 1 60.67 -24.84 15.39
C MET A 1 59.59 -23.90 15.98
N ILE A 2 59.92 -23.11 17.02
CA ILE A 2 58.98 -22.20 17.73
C ILE A 2 58.66 -20.91 16.92
N LEU A 3 59.57 -20.45 16.07
CA LEU A 3 59.35 -19.25 15.24
C LEU A 3 58.26 -19.46 14.16
N ASN A 4 58.13 -20.68 13.64
CA ASN A 4 57.12 -21.02 12.63
C ASN A 4 55.72 -21.17 13.22
N THR A 5 55.61 -21.52 14.50
CA THR A 5 54.32 -21.59 15.19
C THR A 5 53.82 -20.20 15.56
N LEU A 6 54.72 -19.30 15.97
CA LEU A 6 54.38 -17.89 16.26
C LEU A 6 53.93 -17.12 15.02
N SER A 7 54.58 -17.31 13.86
CA SER A 7 54.16 -16.69 12.59
C SER A 7 52.83 -17.25 12.06
N LYS A 8 52.53 -18.52 12.34
CA LYS A 8 51.21 -19.11 12.06
C LYS A 8 50.12 -18.48 12.94
N ILE A 9 50.39 -18.29 14.22
CA ILE A 9 49.44 -17.68 15.17
C ILE A 9 49.18 -16.21 14.81
N SER A 10 50.21 -15.44 14.42
CA SER A 10 50.03 -14.06 13.97
C SER A 10 49.20 -13.98 12.68
N ASN A 11 49.40 -14.90 11.72
CA ASN A 11 48.64 -14.93 10.48
C ASN A 11 47.18 -15.38 10.67
N ILE A 12 46.92 -16.33 11.58
CA ILE A 12 45.56 -16.76 11.96
C ILE A 12 44.81 -15.59 12.62
N SER A 13 45.46 -14.90 13.56
CA SER A 13 44.84 -13.75 14.23
C SER A 13 44.59 -12.57 13.27
N LEU A 14 45.51 -12.27 12.34
CA LEU A 14 45.31 -11.22 11.34
C LEU A 14 44.14 -11.52 10.37
N ASN A 15 43.93 -12.78 10.00
CA ASN A 15 42.77 -13.18 9.20
C ASN A 15 41.45 -13.10 10.00
N GLU A 16 41.45 -13.45 11.29
CA GLU A 16 40.29 -13.26 12.17
C GLU A 16 39.96 -11.78 12.40
N TYR A 17 40.95 -10.90 12.51
CA TYR A 17 40.73 -9.45 12.61
C TYR A 17 40.31 -8.80 11.28
N GLN A 18 40.70 -9.37 10.12
CA GLN A 18 40.17 -8.95 8.81
C GLN A 18 38.75 -9.45 8.54
N LEU A 19 38.28 -10.46 9.28
CA LEU A 19 36.88 -10.89 9.35
C LEU A 19 36.05 -10.09 10.36
N ARG A 20 36.56 -8.97 10.90
CA ARG A 20 35.66 -7.90 11.35
C ARG A 20 34.95 -7.36 10.11
N ASN A 21 33.82 -8.00 9.80
CA ASN A 21 32.72 -7.49 9.00
C ASN A 21 32.70 -5.96 9.14
N ARG A 22 33.28 -5.25 8.16
CA ARG A 22 33.21 -3.79 8.07
C ARG A 22 31.74 -3.45 8.16
N ALA A 23 31.35 -2.87 9.30
CA ALA A 23 30.04 -2.31 9.59
C ALA A 23 28.89 -2.91 8.75
N THR A 24 28.32 -4.04 9.19
CA THR A 24 27.05 -4.56 8.66
C THR A 24 25.87 -3.59 8.85
N TYR A 25 26.09 -2.38 9.39
CA TYR A 25 25.16 -1.26 9.35
C TYR A 25 24.78 -0.80 7.93
N TYR A 26 25.62 -1.09 6.92
CA TYR A 26 25.34 -0.75 5.52
C TYR A 26 25.01 -1.95 4.63
N LYS A 27 24.63 -3.11 5.19
CA LYS A 27 24.13 -4.20 4.37
C LYS A 27 22.81 -3.75 3.74
N GLN A 28 22.86 -3.33 2.48
CA GLN A 28 21.69 -2.83 1.76
C GLN A 28 20.70 -3.98 1.66
N SER A 29 19.63 -3.90 2.44
CA SER A 29 18.49 -4.78 2.30
C SER A 29 18.02 -4.72 0.85
N LYS A 30 18.05 -5.87 0.15
CA LYS A 30 17.48 -6.07 -1.19
C LYS A 30 15.95 -6.11 -1.10
N SER A 31 15.36 -5.12 -0.43
CA SER A 31 13.91 -4.99 -0.30
C SER A 31 13.41 -4.13 -1.44
N TRP A 32 12.31 -4.57 -2.05
CA TRP A 32 11.57 -3.81 -3.06
C TRP A 32 11.01 -2.47 -2.53
N ARG A 33 10.93 -2.31 -1.19
CA ARG A 33 10.39 -1.08 -0.60
C ARG A 33 11.38 0.08 -0.77
N PRO A 34 10.94 1.22 -1.36
CA PRO A 34 11.75 2.42 -1.44
C PRO A 34 12.29 2.85 -0.07
N ARG A 35 13.57 3.22 -0.01
CA ARG A 35 14.24 3.61 1.25
C ARG A 35 13.57 4.81 1.92
N PHE A 36 12.97 5.72 1.14
CA PHE A 36 12.30 6.90 1.68
C PHE A 36 11.05 6.52 2.49
N ILE A 37 10.27 5.54 2.04
CA ILE A 37 9.04 5.08 2.73
C ILE A 37 9.40 4.55 4.11
N ARG A 38 10.42 3.69 4.18
CA ARG A 38 10.91 3.16 5.45
C ARG A 38 11.39 4.28 6.38
N ARG A 39 12.19 5.22 5.88
CA ARG A 39 12.70 6.36 6.67
C ARG A 39 11.57 7.27 7.17
N PHE A 40 10.58 7.52 6.33
CA PHE A 40 9.40 8.32 6.66
C PHE A 40 8.63 7.72 7.83
N PHE A 41 8.33 6.42 7.78
CA PHE A 41 7.58 5.74 8.82
C PHE A 41 8.36 5.55 10.13
N ILE A 42 9.68 5.37 10.07
CA ILE A 42 10.54 5.36 11.26
C ILE A 42 10.53 6.75 11.93
N ARG A 43 10.62 7.82 11.14
CA ARG A 43 10.61 9.21 11.65
C ARG A 43 9.23 9.62 12.17
N TYR A 44 8.16 9.14 11.54
CA TYR A 44 6.77 9.48 11.85
C TYR A 44 5.95 8.22 12.14
N PRO A 45 6.06 7.63 13.36
CA PRO A 45 5.39 6.38 13.67
C PRO A 45 3.85 6.48 13.64
N LYS A 46 3.29 7.68 13.88
CA LYS A 46 1.84 7.94 13.81
C LYS A 46 1.31 8.18 12.38
N SER A 47 2.18 8.31 11.38
CA SER A 47 1.76 8.65 10.01
C SER A 47 0.82 7.62 9.39
N TYR A 48 0.94 6.34 9.75
CA TYR A 48 -0.01 5.30 9.32
C TYR A 48 -1.45 5.63 9.71
N LEU A 49 -1.67 6.13 10.93
CA LEU A 49 -3.00 6.50 11.42
C LEU A 49 -3.57 7.69 10.63
N TYR A 50 -2.74 8.69 10.31
CA TYR A 50 -3.18 9.84 9.51
C TYR A 50 -3.48 9.45 8.06
N ILE A 51 -2.68 8.55 7.49
CA ILE A 51 -2.93 8.04 6.13
C ILE A 51 -4.23 7.23 6.10
N THR A 52 -4.44 6.31 7.05
CA THR A 52 -5.66 5.48 7.07
C THR A 52 -6.89 6.33 7.34
N THR A 53 -6.83 7.26 8.29
CA THR A 53 -7.94 8.20 8.54
C THR A 53 -8.23 9.07 7.33
N GLY A 54 -7.19 9.61 6.66
CA GLY A 54 -7.36 10.38 5.43
C GLY A 54 -8.02 9.56 4.31
N ILE A 55 -7.62 8.30 4.12
CA ILE A 55 -8.25 7.40 3.15
C ILE A 55 -9.72 7.16 3.51
N LEU A 56 -10.00 6.82 4.78
CA LEU A 56 -11.37 6.55 5.23
C LEU A 56 -12.27 7.78 5.07
N ILE A 57 -11.79 8.97 5.49
CA ILE A 57 -12.51 10.23 5.31
C ILE A 57 -12.75 10.47 3.81
N GLY A 58 -11.74 10.29 2.97
CA GLY A 58 -11.88 10.41 1.52
C GLY A 58 -12.93 9.46 0.95
N SER A 59 -12.98 8.21 1.42
CA SER A 59 -14.00 7.23 1.02
C SER A 59 -15.42 7.63 1.43
N PHE A 60 -15.60 8.31 2.56
CA PHE A 60 -16.90 8.86 2.96
C PHE A 60 -17.28 10.13 2.22
N VAL A 61 -16.34 11.03 1.99
CA VAL A 61 -16.58 12.36 1.40
C VAL A 61 -16.76 12.27 -0.12
N SER A 62 -16.02 11.40 -0.80
CA SER A 62 -16.08 11.23 -2.26
C SER A 62 -17.50 11.01 -2.82
N PRO A 63 -18.31 10.04 -2.32
CA PRO A 63 -19.67 9.85 -2.83
C PRO A 63 -20.54 11.07 -2.53
N PHE A 64 -20.39 11.71 -1.38
CA PHE A 64 -21.16 12.91 -1.05
C PHE A 64 -20.89 14.05 -2.04
N ILE A 65 -19.62 14.32 -2.36
CA ILE A 65 -19.24 15.32 -3.37
C ILE A 65 -19.81 14.97 -4.75
N TYR A 66 -19.74 13.69 -5.15
CA TYR A 66 -20.29 13.25 -6.44
C TYR A 66 -21.81 13.46 -6.52
N TRP A 67 -22.56 13.09 -5.48
CA TRP A 67 -24.01 13.23 -5.43
C TRP A 67 -24.44 14.69 -5.39
N THR A 68 -23.75 15.52 -4.60
CA THR A 68 -24.03 16.97 -4.54
C THR A 68 -23.72 17.65 -5.87
N TYR A 69 -22.63 17.28 -6.54
CA TYR A 69 -22.34 17.73 -7.89
C TYR A 69 -23.48 17.39 -8.85
N LYS A 70 -23.91 16.12 -8.90
CA LYS A 70 -25.01 15.67 -9.77
C LYS A 70 -26.31 16.41 -9.50
N TYR A 71 -26.67 16.58 -8.23
CA TYR A 71 -27.86 17.33 -7.83
C TYR A 71 -27.85 18.78 -8.31
N ASN A 72 -26.69 19.45 -8.26
CA ASN A 72 -26.56 20.84 -8.68
C ASN A 72 -26.48 21.02 -10.20
N THR A 73 -26.04 19.99 -10.93
CA THR A 73 -25.81 20.07 -12.39
C THR A 73 -26.96 19.56 -13.24
N MET A 74 -27.89 18.80 -12.67
CA MET A 74 -28.99 18.16 -13.40
C MET A 74 -30.32 18.85 -13.10
N ASP A 75 -31.24 18.81 -14.07
CA ASP A 75 -32.63 19.19 -13.82
C ASP A 75 -33.31 18.20 -12.85
N VAL A 76 -34.36 18.65 -12.17
CA VAL A 76 -35.05 17.86 -11.13
C VAL A 76 -35.57 16.51 -11.66
N SER A 77 -36.11 16.50 -12.89
CA SER A 77 -36.61 15.29 -13.55
C SER A 77 -35.47 14.32 -13.89
N GLU A 78 -34.37 14.85 -14.42
CA GLU A 78 -33.19 14.06 -14.75
C GLU A 78 -32.54 13.46 -13.50
N PHE A 79 -32.43 14.23 -12.42
CA PHE A 79 -31.89 13.76 -11.15
C PHE A 79 -32.75 12.65 -10.54
N LYS A 80 -34.09 12.76 -10.65
CA LYS A 80 -35.00 11.71 -10.19
C LYS A 80 -34.77 10.40 -10.95
N ASN A 81 -34.69 10.47 -12.28
CA ASN A 81 -34.42 9.32 -13.12
C ASN A 81 -33.03 8.71 -12.83
N PHE A 82 -32.01 9.56 -12.68
CA PHE A 82 -30.65 9.14 -12.32
C PHE A 82 -30.62 8.39 -10.99
N ARG A 83 -31.32 8.90 -9.97
CA ARG A 83 -31.42 8.25 -8.66
C ARG A 83 -32.11 6.89 -8.73
N GLU A 84 -33.20 6.80 -9.50
CA GLU A 84 -33.92 5.53 -9.69
C GLU A 84 -33.05 4.49 -10.40
N GLN A 85 -32.37 4.86 -11.48
CA GLN A 85 -31.42 3.98 -12.20
C GLN A 85 -30.28 3.52 -11.29
N HIS A 86 -29.67 4.44 -10.54
CA HIS A 86 -28.60 4.09 -9.59
C HIS A 86 -29.07 3.05 -8.56
N ASN A 87 -30.28 3.20 -8.01
CA ASN A 87 -30.84 2.24 -7.05
C ASN A 87 -31.10 0.86 -7.66
N ILE A 88 -31.55 0.81 -8.92
CA ILE A 88 -31.71 -0.43 -9.67
C ILE A 88 -30.36 -1.13 -9.81
N ASP A 89 -29.32 -0.40 -10.21
CA ASP A 89 -27.98 -0.97 -10.40
C ASP A 89 -27.35 -1.44 -9.08
N VAL A 90 -27.56 -0.70 -7.98
CA VAL A 90 -27.14 -1.14 -6.65
C VAL A 90 -27.83 -2.45 -6.27
N THR A 91 -29.13 -2.56 -6.53
CA THR A 91 -29.88 -3.80 -6.26
C THR A 91 -29.35 -4.96 -7.11
N LYS A 92 -29.05 -4.72 -8.39
CA LYS A 92 -28.44 -5.73 -9.28
C LYS A 92 -27.07 -6.17 -8.75
N ARG A 93 -26.19 -5.22 -8.37
CA ARG A 93 -24.88 -5.50 -7.77
C ARG A 93 -24.99 -6.35 -6.51
N GLN A 94 -25.93 -6.02 -5.62
CA GLN A 94 -26.13 -6.74 -4.36
C GLN A 94 -26.67 -8.16 -4.56
N LYS A 95 -27.63 -8.34 -5.49
CA LYS A 95 -28.26 -9.64 -5.75
C LYS A 95 -27.38 -10.58 -6.56
N TYR A 96 -26.72 -10.05 -7.59
CA TYR A 96 -26.05 -10.88 -8.61
C TYR A 96 -24.53 -10.72 -8.63
N GLY A 97 -23.97 -9.78 -7.87
CA GLY A 97 -22.52 -9.53 -7.87
C GLY A 97 -21.98 -8.89 -9.16
N VAL A 98 -22.85 -8.46 -10.07
CA VAL A 98 -22.49 -7.88 -11.37
C VAL A 98 -22.03 -6.45 -11.20
N GLY A 99 -20.94 -6.02 -11.87
CA GLY A 99 -20.49 -4.62 -11.87
C GLY A 99 -19.88 -4.13 -10.55
N LEU A 100 -19.23 -5.03 -9.80
CA LEU A 100 -18.41 -4.70 -8.64
C LEU A 100 -17.05 -4.12 -9.09
N ILE A 101 -16.52 -3.14 -8.34
CA ILE A 101 -15.20 -2.54 -8.61
C ILE A 101 -14.07 -3.58 -8.53
N TYR A 102 -14.27 -4.64 -7.74
CA TYR A 102 -13.32 -5.73 -7.64
C TYR A 102 -13.60 -6.78 -8.73
N PRO A 103 -12.68 -6.98 -9.69
CA PRO A 103 -12.93 -7.73 -10.93
C PRO A 103 -13.11 -9.25 -10.74
N TRP A 104 -12.84 -9.79 -9.55
CA TRP A 104 -12.86 -11.23 -9.26
C TRP A 104 -14.27 -11.81 -8.99
N LYS A 105 -15.32 -10.99 -9.03
CA LYS A 105 -16.71 -11.40 -8.75
C LYS A 105 -17.74 -11.03 -9.82
N SER A 106 -17.39 -10.23 -10.83
CA SER A 106 -18.32 -9.86 -11.88
C SER A 106 -18.22 -10.84 -13.03
N GLU A 107 -19.06 -11.87 -13.04
CA GLU A 107 -19.41 -12.52 -14.30
C GLU A 107 -20.31 -11.55 -15.06
N GLU A 108 -19.82 -11.02 -16.18
CA GLU A 108 -20.72 -10.46 -17.19
C GLU A 108 -21.47 -11.63 -17.82
N LYS A 109 -22.74 -11.81 -17.44
CA LYS A 109 -23.63 -12.63 -18.25
C LYS A 109 -23.91 -11.85 -19.53
N ILE A 110 -23.25 -12.29 -20.60
CA ILE A 110 -23.55 -11.92 -21.98
C ILE A 110 -24.87 -12.63 -22.30
N GLU A 111 -25.98 -11.88 -22.31
CA GLU A 111 -27.25 -12.31 -22.92
C GLU A 111 -27.27 -11.91 -24.40
#